data_AF-A0A285V3M8-F1
#
_entry.id   AF-A0A285V3M8-F1
#
_cell.length_a   1.000
_cell.length_b   1.000
_cell.length_c   1.000
_cell.angle_alpha   90.00
_cell.angle_beta   90.00
_cell.angle_gamma   90.00
#
_symmetry.space_group_name_H-M   'P 1'
#
loop_
_entity.id
_entity.type
_entity.pdbx_description
1 polymer ?
#
loop_
_entity_poly.entity_id
_entity_poly.type
_entity_poly.pdbx_seq_one_letter_code
_entity_poly.pdbx_strand_id
1 'polypeptide(L)'
;MRQLLDTVWQRRGASWVWDEEARNQICAASEVWSLRQFLRAVGNWPDDLPSNGGKTLVVAGLDGSLDLLTPTDAEAWLGDAIKPAILSFQDEYEGDAALAFWLPSGHNRIKAQAATDEVSWLCHAPHGHQIDFGRVLWGQANEYPQEILLRDGGKPAGLFHLRIT
;
A
#
# COMPACT_ATOMS: atom_id res chain seq x y z
N MET A 1 11.21 10.04 -8.86
CA MET A 1 10.91 9.23 -7.66
C MET A 1 12.19 8.74 -6.99
N ARG A 2 12.24 8.80 -5.66
CA ARG A 2 13.37 8.29 -4.88
C ARG A 2 13.30 6.77 -4.78
N GLN A 3 14.46 6.12 -4.68
CA GLN A 3 14.57 4.68 -4.48
C GLN A 3 14.89 4.36 -3.01
N LEU A 4 14.38 3.25 -2.53
CA LEU A 4 14.57 2.72 -1.18
C LEU A 4 15.18 1.33 -1.28
N LEU A 5 16.45 1.20 -0.89
CA LEU A 5 17.19 -0.07 -0.86
C LEU A 5 17.22 -0.71 0.55
N ASP A 6 16.80 0.02 1.57
CA ASP A 6 16.80 -0.48 2.94
C ASP A 6 15.54 -1.30 3.28
N THR A 7 15.48 -1.82 4.51
CA THR A 7 14.38 -2.65 5.02
C THR A 7 13.42 -1.90 5.93
N VAL A 8 13.38 -0.56 5.88
CA VAL A 8 12.51 0.25 6.74
C VAL A 8 11.03 -0.06 6.49
N TRP A 9 10.66 -0.29 5.23
CA TRP A 9 9.30 -0.65 4.79
C TRP A 9 8.77 -1.95 5.40
N GLN A 10 9.67 -2.81 5.90
CA GLN A 10 9.30 -4.06 6.57
C GLN A 10 8.87 -3.84 8.01
N ARG A 11 9.25 -2.71 8.63
CA ARG A 11 9.08 -2.47 10.07
C ARG A 11 8.21 -1.26 10.38
N ARG A 12 8.05 -0.34 9.43
CA ARG A 12 7.22 0.84 9.58
C ARG A 12 6.61 1.35 8.28
N GLY A 13 5.61 2.21 8.43
CA GLY A 13 4.97 2.93 7.34
C GLY A 13 4.00 2.10 6.53
N ALA A 14 3.55 2.65 5.40
CA ALA A 14 2.63 2.00 4.48
C ALA A 14 3.34 1.62 3.18
N SER A 15 3.09 0.41 2.69
CA SER A 15 3.68 -0.09 1.45
C SER A 15 2.64 -0.72 0.54
N TRP A 16 2.85 -0.63 -0.76
CA TRP A 16 2.09 -1.33 -1.80
C TRP A 16 3.07 -2.21 -2.57
N VAL A 17 3.06 -3.51 -2.26
CA VAL A 17 4.06 -4.48 -2.72
C VAL A 17 3.44 -5.37 -3.79
N TRP A 18 4.14 -5.55 -4.91
CA TRP A 18 3.69 -6.39 -6.03
C TRP A 18 4.69 -7.48 -6.42
N ASP A 19 5.89 -7.45 -5.84
CA ASP A 19 6.90 -8.47 -6.03
C ASP A 19 6.78 -9.59 -4.98
N GLU A 20 6.79 -10.83 -5.45
CA GLU A 20 6.59 -12.00 -4.60
C GLU A 20 7.78 -12.25 -3.66
N GLU A 21 9.01 -11.98 -4.10
CA GLU A 21 10.21 -12.11 -3.26
C GLU A 21 10.13 -11.11 -2.10
N ALA A 22 9.71 -9.87 -2.38
CA ALA A 22 9.49 -8.86 -1.35
C ALA A 22 8.42 -9.30 -0.34
N ARG A 23 7.25 -9.78 -0.79
CA ARG A 23 6.20 -10.27 0.11
C ARG A 23 6.71 -11.38 1.03
N ASN A 24 7.48 -12.32 0.48
CA ASN A 24 8.00 -13.47 1.23
C ASN A 24 9.02 -13.09 2.30
N GLN A 25 9.63 -11.90 2.24
CA GLN A 25 10.52 -11.41 3.30
C GLN A 25 9.78 -11.00 4.56
N ILE A 26 8.49 -10.61 4.45
CA ILE A 26 7.74 -10.04 5.56
C ILE A 26 6.60 -10.90 6.07
N CYS A 27 6.13 -11.92 5.33
CA CYS A 27 4.90 -12.63 5.65
C CYS A 27 4.82 -14.01 5.00
N ALA A 28 4.34 -15.01 5.75
CA ALA A 28 3.92 -16.29 5.23
C ALA A 28 2.50 -16.22 4.65
N ALA A 29 2.16 -17.09 3.69
CA ALA A 29 0.85 -17.05 3.02
C ALA A 29 -0.35 -17.14 3.99
N SER A 30 -0.21 -17.84 5.13
CA SER A 30 -1.25 -17.98 6.16
C SER A 30 -1.44 -16.74 7.04
N GLU A 31 -0.50 -15.79 7.00
CA GLU A 31 -0.51 -14.58 7.83
C GLU A 31 -1.15 -13.37 7.11
N VAL A 32 -1.44 -13.52 5.81
CA VAL A 32 -2.06 -12.46 4.99
C VAL A 32 -3.52 -12.27 5.38
N TRP A 33 -3.88 -11.04 5.75
CA TRP A 33 -5.26 -10.65 5.99
C TRP A 33 -5.97 -10.32 4.69
N SER A 34 -7.25 -10.66 4.62
CA SER A 34 -8.14 -10.07 3.63
C SER A 34 -8.41 -8.60 3.94
N LEU A 35 -8.68 -7.80 2.91
CA LEU A 35 -9.11 -6.42 3.08
C LEU A 35 -10.32 -6.28 4.01
N ARG A 36 -11.24 -7.26 3.98
CA ARG A 36 -12.40 -7.29 4.89
C ARG A 36 -11.99 -7.41 6.35
N GLN A 37 -10.97 -8.23 6.67
CA GLN A 37 -10.46 -8.34 8.04
C GLN A 37 -9.81 -7.02 8.46
N PHE A 38 -8.98 -6.43 7.61
CA PHE A 38 -8.37 -5.13 7.85
C PHE A 38 -9.41 -4.05 8.19
N LEU A 39 -10.44 -3.90 7.36
CA LEU A 39 -11.50 -2.91 7.59
C LEU A 39 -12.33 -3.17 8.84
N ARG A 40 -12.49 -4.43 9.28
CA ARG A 40 -13.21 -4.78 10.52
C ARG A 40 -12.39 -4.53 11.77
N ALA A 41 -11.07 -4.50 11.66
CA ALA A 41 -10.15 -4.27 12.78
C ALA A 41 -9.94 -2.78 13.07
N VAL A 42 -10.47 -1.86 12.25
CA VAL A 42 -10.36 -0.42 12.48
C VAL A 42 -10.91 -0.07 13.87
N GLY A 43 -10.07 0.59 14.68
CA GLY A 43 -10.36 0.93 16.07
C GLY A 43 -10.27 -0.23 17.07
N ASN A 44 -9.89 -1.43 16.63
CA ASN A 44 -9.69 -2.63 17.45
C ASN A 44 -8.52 -3.45 16.91
N TRP A 45 -7.36 -2.82 16.80
CA TRP A 45 -6.15 -3.46 16.29
C TRP A 45 -5.55 -4.43 17.32
N PRO A 46 -4.93 -5.54 16.89
CA PRO A 46 -4.31 -6.48 17.82
C PRO A 46 -2.97 -5.94 18.34
N ASP A 47 -2.59 -6.28 19.58
CA ASP A 47 -1.29 -5.89 20.14
C ASP A 47 -0.12 -6.47 19.31
N ASP A 48 -0.24 -7.75 18.92
CA ASP A 48 0.74 -8.45 18.09
C ASP A 48 0.21 -8.60 16.65
N LEU A 49 0.94 -8.04 15.69
CA LEU A 49 0.60 -8.18 14.28
C LEU A 49 0.96 -9.58 13.74
N PRO A 50 0.23 -10.09 12.73
CA PRO A 50 0.39 -11.47 12.26
C PRO A 50 1.76 -11.81 11.69
N SER A 51 2.50 -10.82 11.18
CA SER A 51 3.70 -11.05 10.38
C SER A 51 4.92 -10.30 10.92
N ASN A 52 6.09 -10.73 10.45
CA ASN A 52 7.40 -10.14 10.77
C ASN A 52 7.66 -9.96 12.28
N GLY A 53 7.33 -10.99 13.07
CA GLY A 53 7.56 -10.97 14.52
C GLY A 53 6.71 -9.94 15.27
N GLY A 54 5.44 -9.77 14.88
CA GLY A 54 4.52 -8.85 15.57
C GLY A 54 4.53 -7.43 15.03
N LYS A 55 5.24 -7.15 13.93
CA LYS A 55 5.51 -5.78 13.45
C LYS A 55 4.89 -5.42 12.11
N THR A 56 4.33 -6.38 11.39
CA THR A 56 3.79 -6.14 10.06
C THR A 56 2.41 -6.72 9.90
N LEU A 57 1.51 -5.93 9.32
CA LEU A 57 0.23 -6.40 8.81
C LEU A 57 0.28 -6.43 7.29
N VAL A 58 0.08 -7.61 6.70
CA VAL A 58 -0.03 -7.76 5.24
C VAL A 58 -1.49 -7.94 4.85
N VAL A 59 -1.97 -7.13 3.91
CA VAL A 59 -3.38 -7.09 3.49
C VAL A 59 -3.50 -7.34 2.00
N ALA A 60 -4.35 -8.28 1.59
CA ALA A 60 -4.64 -8.58 0.20
C ALA A 60 -6.08 -8.22 -0.19
N GLY A 61 -6.29 -7.97 -1.49
CA GLY A 61 -7.60 -7.75 -2.09
C GLY A 61 -8.00 -6.29 -2.32
N LEU A 62 -7.07 -5.34 -2.09
CA LEU A 62 -7.30 -3.95 -2.46
C LEU A 62 -7.42 -3.77 -3.98
N ASP A 63 -6.53 -4.38 -4.77
CA ASP A 63 -6.58 -4.32 -6.24
C ASP A 63 -7.88 -4.90 -6.80
N GLY A 64 -8.28 -6.08 -6.32
CA GLY A 64 -9.56 -6.69 -6.71
C GLY A 64 -10.77 -5.86 -6.31
N SER A 65 -10.71 -5.11 -5.20
CA SER A 65 -11.82 -4.24 -4.77
C SER A 65 -11.92 -2.98 -5.63
N LEU A 66 -10.78 -2.38 -6.00
CA LEU A 66 -10.74 -1.24 -6.92
C LEU A 66 -11.27 -1.62 -8.30
N ASP A 67 -10.99 -2.84 -8.78
CA ASP A 67 -11.43 -3.32 -10.09
C ASP A 67 -12.94 -3.59 -10.18
N LEU A 68 -13.64 -3.70 -9.05
CA LEU A 68 -15.10 -3.89 -9.01
C LEU A 68 -15.89 -2.57 -9.05
N LEU A 69 -15.20 -1.43 -8.91
CA LEU A 69 -15.80 -0.11 -8.81
C LEU A 69 -15.57 0.67 -10.10
N THR A 70 -16.47 1.60 -10.39
CA THR A 70 -16.18 2.62 -11.41
C THR A 70 -15.01 3.48 -10.93
N PRO A 71 -14.23 4.12 -11.82
CA PRO A 71 -13.10 4.97 -11.40
C PRO A 71 -13.50 6.03 -10.36
N THR A 72 -14.66 6.67 -10.54
CA THR A 72 -15.19 7.66 -9.59
C THR A 72 -15.49 7.02 -8.22
N ASP A 73 -16.17 5.87 -8.21
CA ASP A 73 -16.52 5.19 -6.96
C ASP A 73 -15.27 4.60 -6.28
N ALA A 74 -14.30 4.13 -7.06
CA ALA A 74 -13.01 3.61 -6.58
C ALA A 74 -12.20 4.71 -5.90
N GLU A 75 -12.12 5.89 -6.51
CA GLU A 75 -11.42 7.05 -5.93
C GLU A 75 -12.09 7.53 -4.65
N ALA A 76 -13.43 7.66 -4.66
CA ALA A 76 -14.21 8.02 -3.48
C ALA A 76 -14.03 6.99 -2.36
N TRP A 77 -14.15 5.69 -2.65
CA TRP A 77 -14.00 4.63 -1.65
C TRP A 77 -12.56 4.51 -1.12
N LEU A 78 -11.55 4.73 -1.95
CA LEU A 78 -10.16 4.80 -1.51
C LEU A 78 -9.98 5.93 -0.48
N GLY A 79 -10.61 7.09 -0.71
CA GLY A 79 -10.57 8.24 0.19
C GLY A 79 -11.43 8.09 1.46
N ASP A 80 -12.60 7.49 1.34
CA ASP A 80 -13.60 7.47 2.41
C ASP A 80 -13.50 6.24 3.32
N ALA A 81 -12.93 5.13 2.84
CA ALA A 81 -12.83 3.88 3.59
C ALA A 81 -11.38 3.42 3.81
N ILE A 82 -10.56 3.40 2.75
CA ILE A 82 -9.19 2.85 2.86
C ILE A 82 -8.25 3.83 3.56
N LYS A 83 -8.24 5.10 3.15
CA LYS A 83 -7.39 6.12 3.77
C LYS A 83 -7.63 6.23 5.29
N PRO A 84 -8.87 6.36 5.80
CA PRO A 84 -9.10 6.41 7.24
C PRO A 84 -8.65 5.15 7.97
N ALA A 85 -8.76 3.97 7.34
CA ALA A 85 -8.27 2.73 7.92
C ALA A 85 -6.73 2.69 8.03
N ILE A 86 -6.02 3.18 7.01
CA ILE A 86 -4.55 3.31 7.06
C ILE A 86 -4.15 4.31 8.15
N LEU A 87 -4.82 5.46 8.23
CA LEU A 87 -4.54 6.47 9.25
C LEU A 87 -4.80 5.93 10.66
N SER A 88 -5.91 5.24 10.89
CA SER A 88 -6.21 4.59 12.17
C SER A 88 -5.14 3.57 12.58
N PHE A 89 -4.61 2.79 11.63
CA PHE A 89 -3.50 1.88 11.89
C PHE A 89 -2.21 2.66 12.24
N GLN A 90 -1.89 3.71 11.49
CA GLN A 90 -0.70 4.53 11.74
C GLN A 90 -0.74 5.27 13.07
N ASP A 91 -1.93 5.66 13.53
CA ASP A 91 -2.15 6.31 14.82
C ASP A 91 -2.02 5.33 15.97
N GLU A 92 -2.61 4.14 15.85
CA GLU A 92 -2.53 3.10 16.89
C GLU A 92 -1.09 2.71 17.23
N TYR A 93 -0.28 2.44 16.21
CA TYR A 93 1.08 1.97 16.39
C TYR A 93 2.12 3.10 16.38
N GLU A 94 1.69 4.36 16.37
CA GLU A 94 2.56 5.55 16.36
C GLU A 94 3.68 5.53 15.29
N GLY A 95 3.45 4.83 14.17
CA GLY A 95 4.44 4.65 13.09
C GLY A 95 5.56 3.63 13.39
N ASP A 96 5.40 2.78 14.41
CA ASP A 96 6.32 1.69 14.80
C ASP A 96 5.84 0.29 14.35
N ALA A 97 4.89 0.26 13.42
CA ALA A 97 4.45 -0.93 12.70
C ALA A 97 4.33 -0.67 11.20
N ALA A 98 4.49 -1.74 10.39
CA ALA A 98 4.35 -1.71 8.94
C ALA A 98 2.97 -2.21 8.50
N LEU A 99 2.36 -1.50 7.56
CA LEU A 99 1.20 -1.95 6.81
C LEU A 99 1.61 -2.18 5.35
N ALA A 100 1.49 -3.40 4.86
CA ALA A 100 1.81 -3.74 3.48
C ALA A 100 0.57 -4.25 2.74
N PHE A 101 0.12 -3.52 1.73
CA PHE A 101 -0.88 -4.02 0.79
C PHE A 101 -0.19 -4.90 -0.27
N TRP A 102 -0.57 -6.17 -0.31
CA TRP A 102 -0.17 -7.11 -1.35
C TRP A 102 -1.03 -6.91 -2.60
N LEU A 103 -0.41 -6.42 -3.67
CA LEU A 103 -1.03 -6.09 -4.95
C LEU A 103 -0.30 -6.83 -6.08
N PRO A 104 -0.58 -8.11 -6.36
CA PRO A 104 0.15 -8.87 -7.39
C PRO A 104 0.04 -8.23 -8.79
N SER A 105 -1.03 -7.48 -9.06
CA SER A 105 -1.21 -6.73 -10.31
C SER A 105 -0.55 -5.33 -10.30
N GLY A 106 -0.02 -4.89 -9.15
CA GLY A 106 0.44 -3.54 -8.88
C GLY A 106 1.50 -3.02 -9.85
N HIS A 107 2.43 -3.86 -10.30
CA HIS A 107 3.47 -3.48 -11.27
C HIS A 107 2.91 -2.86 -12.56
N ASN A 108 1.77 -3.39 -13.03
CA ASN A 108 1.14 -2.91 -14.26
C ASN A 108 0.14 -1.78 -14.00
N ARG A 109 -0.31 -1.63 -12.76
CA ARG A 109 -1.43 -0.77 -12.35
C ARG A 109 -0.97 0.56 -11.79
N ILE A 110 0.05 0.53 -10.93
CA ILE A 110 0.62 1.73 -10.31
C ILE A 110 1.53 2.41 -11.34
N LYS A 111 1.23 3.67 -11.64
CA LYS A 111 2.03 4.51 -12.54
C LYS A 111 2.58 5.70 -11.76
N ALA A 112 3.87 5.61 -11.46
CA ALA A 112 4.64 6.71 -10.91
C ALA A 112 5.19 7.59 -12.04
N GLN A 113 4.92 8.89 -11.98
CA GLN A 113 5.43 9.86 -12.93
C GLN A 113 6.75 10.44 -12.40
N ALA A 114 7.87 10.13 -13.04
CA ALA A 114 9.19 10.49 -12.50
C ALA A 114 9.45 12.00 -12.34
N ALA A 115 8.74 12.84 -13.09
CA ALA A 115 8.91 14.30 -13.07
C ALA A 115 8.10 15.01 -11.99
N THR A 116 6.93 14.47 -11.64
CA THR A 116 5.97 15.07 -10.70
C THR A 116 5.83 14.26 -9.41
N ASP A 117 6.39 13.05 -9.39
CA ASP A 117 6.20 12.02 -8.36
C ASP A 117 4.71 11.67 -8.09
N GLU A 118 3.84 12.02 -9.04
CA GLU A 118 2.43 11.62 -9.02
C GLU A 118 2.30 10.12 -9.18
N VAL A 119 1.39 9.53 -8.42
CA VAL A 119 1.07 8.10 -8.49
C VAL A 119 -0.38 7.95 -8.86
N SER A 120 -0.65 7.31 -10.00
CA SER A 120 -1.99 6.93 -10.42
C SER A 120 -2.17 5.42 -10.42
N TRP A 121 -3.41 4.98 -10.32
CA TRP A 121 -3.80 3.58 -10.48
C TRP A 121 -4.60 3.42 -11.78
N LEU A 122 -4.12 2.53 -12.65
CA LEU A 122 -4.77 2.19 -13.91
C LEU A 122 -5.88 1.16 -13.68
N CYS A 123 -7.14 1.54 -13.85
CA CYS A 123 -8.28 0.64 -13.63
C CYS A 123 -8.31 -0.54 -14.62
N HIS A 124 -8.86 -1.69 -14.20
CA HIS A 124 -9.10 -2.81 -15.12
C HIS A 124 -10.13 -2.46 -16.21
N ALA A 125 -10.11 -3.20 -17.32
CA ALA A 125 -11.14 -3.09 -18.34
C ALA A 125 -12.54 -3.39 -17.74
N PRO A 126 -13.61 -2.73 -18.22
CA PRO A 126 -13.67 -1.83 -19.37
C PRO A 126 -13.24 -0.39 -19.05
N HIS A 127 -12.82 -0.11 -17.82
CA HIS A 127 -12.81 1.25 -17.32
C HIS A 127 -11.72 2.14 -17.91
N GLY A 128 -10.60 1.65 -18.44
CA GLY A 128 -9.63 2.41 -19.27
C GLY A 128 -9.06 3.73 -18.70
N HIS A 129 -9.52 4.12 -17.51
CA HIS A 129 -9.28 5.37 -16.82
C HIS A 129 -8.28 5.15 -15.69
N GLN A 130 -7.76 6.24 -15.17
CA GLN A 130 -6.87 6.25 -14.02
C GLN A 130 -7.56 6.98 -12.86
N ILE A 131 -7.26 6.54 -11.64
CA ILE A 131 -7.61 7.27 -10.42
C ILE A 131 -6.36 7.91 -9.83
N ASP A 132 -6.52 9.05 -9.17
CA ASP A 132 -5.41 9.83 -8.58
C ASP A 132 -4.95 9.21 -7.25
N PHE A 133 -4.44 7.96 -7.30
CA PHE A 133 -4.13 7.12 -6.13
C PHE A 133 -3.31 7.84 -5.04
N GLY A 134 -2.20 8.47 -5.42
CA GLY A 134 -1.34 9.16 -4.47
C GLY A 134 -1.95 10.43 -3.91
N ARG A 135 -2.66 11.20 -4.74
CA ARG A 135 -3.35 12.41 -4.30
C ARG A 135 -4.41 12.09 -3.26
N VAL A 136 -5.16 11.00 -3.43
CA VAL A 136 -6.16 10.57 -2.45
C VAL A 136 -5.49 10.23 -1.12
N LEU A 137 -4.41 9.45 -1.13
CA LEU A 137 -3.81 8.89 0.07
C LEU A 137 -2.88 9.85 0.82
N TRP A 138 -2.05 10.62 0.13
CA TRP A 138 -1.03 11.51 0.74
C TRP A 138 -0.97 12.91 0.11
N GLY A 139 -2.00 13.28 -0.65
CA GLY A 139 -2.10 14.62 -1.22
C GLY A 139 -1.00 14.94 -2.24
N GLN A 140 -0.70 16.24 -2.37
CA GLN A 140 0.32 16.78 -3.28
C GLN A 140 1.48 17.47 -2.54
N ALA A 141 1.54 17.39 -1.21
CA ALA A 141 2.47 18.19 -0.40
C ALA A 141 3.38 17.34 0.50
N ASN A 142 4.67 17.65 0.42
CA ASN A 142 5.76 17.40 1.37
C ASN A 142 6.44 16.03 1.41
N GLU A 143 5.81 14.89 1.11
CA GLU A 143 6.54 13.61 0.98
C GLU A 143 5.93 12.75 -0.13
N TYR A 144 6.77 12.32 -1.07
CA TYR A 144 6.38 11.42 -2.16
C TYR A 144 6.82 10.00 -1.82
N PRO A 145 6.10 8.98 -2.31
CA PRO A 145 6.49 7.60 -2.07
C PRO A 145 7.84 7.29 -2.71
N GLN A 146 8.51 6.30 -2.15
CA GLN A 146 9.78 5.77 -2.64
C GLN A 146 9.55 4.43 -3.31
N GLU A 147 10.29 4.13 -4.38
CA GLU A 147 10.30 2.81 -5.00
C GLU A 147 11.12 1.84 -4.16
N ILE A 148 10.51 0.74 -3.70
CA ILE A 148 11.21 -0.32 -2.99
C ILE A 148 12.04 -1.11 -4.01
N LEU A 149 13.35 -1.23 -3.77
CA LEU A 149 14.26 -2.07 -4.53
C LEU A 149 14.86 -3.14 -3.63
N LEU A 150 14.77 -4.41 -4.03
CA LEU A 150 15.42 -5.51 -3.30
C LEU A 150 16.93 -5.60 -3.54
N ARG A 151 17.40 -4.98 -4.63
CA ARG A 151 18.80 -4.93 -5.03
C ARG A 151 19.04 -3.68 -5.86
N ASP A 152 20.27 -3.18 -5.80
CA ASP A 152 20.69 -2.03 -6.61
C ASP A 152 20.53 -2.32 -8.11
N GLY A 153 20.00 -1.34 -8.86
CA GLY A 153 19.62 -1.49 -10.26
C GLY A 153 18.49 -2.50 -10.55
N GLY A 154 17.81 -3.01 -9.52
CA GLY A 154 16.69 -3.95 -9.65
C GLY A 154 15.42 -3.31 -10.20
N LYS A 155 14.41 -4.14 -10.48
CA LYS A 155 13.06 -3.64 -10.74
C LYS A 155 12.40 -3.22 -9.43
N PRO A 156 11.54 -2.18 -9.44
CA PRO A 156 10.68 -1.85 -8.32
C PRO A 156 9.86 -3.04 -7.85
N ALA A 157 9.95 -3.34 -6.56
CA ALA A 157 9.21 -4.39 -5.87
C ALA A 157 7.89 -3.87 -5.24
N GLY A 158 7.81 -2.56 -5.05
CA GLY A 158 6.66 -1.89 -4.45
C GLY A 158 6.85 -0.39 -4.36
N LEU A 159 5.86 0.29 -3.80
CA LEU A 159 5.95 1.67 -3.32
C LEU A 159 5.92 1.70 -1.79
N PHE A 160 6.68 2.62 -1.21
CA PHE A 160 6.74 2.86 0.23
C PHE A 160 6.40 4.32 0.54
N HIS A 161 5.60 4.55 1.58
CA HIS A 161 5.34 5.87 2.15
C HIS A 161 5.45 5.79 3.67
N LEU A 162 6.28 6.65 4.29
CA LEU A 162 6.53 6.58 5.73
C LEU A 162 5.27 6.86 6.54
N ARG A 163 4.54 7.94 6.22
CA ARG A 163 3.26 8.28 6.87
C ARG A 163 2.35 9.01 5.88
N ILE A 164 1.14 8.53 5.65
CA ILE A 164 0.23 9.19 4.70
C ILE A 164 -0.48 10.37 5.39
N THR A 165 -1.20 11.22 4.64
CA THR A 165 -1.87 12.44 5.14
C THR A 165 -3.33 12.50 4.73
#